data_AF-A0A162Y6X1-F1
#
_entry.id   AF-A0A162Y6X1-F1
#
_cell.length_a   1.000
_cell.length_b   1.000
_cell.length_c   1.000
_cell.angle_alpha   90.00
_cell.angle_beta   90.00
_cell.angle_gamma   90.00
#
_symmetry.space_group_name_H-M   'P 1'
#
loop_
_entity.id
_entity.type
_entity.pdbx_description
1 polymer ?
#
loop_
_entity_poly.entity_id
_entity_poly.type
_entity_poly.pdbx_seq_one_letter_code
_entity_poly.pdbx_strand_id
1 'polypeptide(L)'
;MKKTNLFIIGGLLCIGVVLTAADHLDAPAVSGTTADITDFYAFEAANPDNTVFVANVQSSLAPAGNDATFDENVLVEINIDNNGDLVEDLVIQAIPRNGVMYFFGPYQPSATGLNSTINDQTQYLGEVAISSGANATTSSDNGISYFAGLREDPFFFDFSQFNQVIGGMAPNGFNNPGNDDFDQTNVLSIVVEVPNSLLGGTFSHPAGTGVEVFNAWVEAKRKQ
;
A
#
# COMPACT_ATOMS: atom_id res chain seq x y z
N MET A 1 -3.95 41.93 36.74
CA MET A 1 -3.57 40.50 36.63
C MET A 1 -4.25 39.93 35.39
N LYS A 2 -3.47 39.61 34.34
CA LYS A 2 -3.96 39.11 33.04
C LYS A 2 -4.48 37.67 33.19
N LYS A 3 -5.77 37.44 32.96
CA LYS A 3 -6.44 36.12 33.04
C LYS A 3 -6.62 35.50 31.64
N THR A 4 -5.56 35.37 30.84
CA THR A 4 -5.71 34.96 29.43
C THR A 4 -4.95 33.67 29.07
N ASN A 5 -4.31 32.99 30.03
CA ASN A 5 -3.45 31.84 29.70
C ASN A 5 -4.05 30.47 30.05
N LEU A 6 -5.27 30.40 30.61
CA LEU A 6 -5.83 29.11 31.06
C LEU A 6 -6.69 28.40 30.00
N PHE A 7 -7.26 29.14 29.04
CA PHE A 7 -8.11 28.54 27.99
C PHE A 7 -7.31 27.87 26.86
N ILE A 8 -6.07 28.29 26.63
CA ILE A 8 -5.21 27.72 25.56
C ILE A 8 -4.71 26.32 25.94
N ILE A 9 -4.44 26.07 27.22
CA ILE A 9 -3.97 24.75 27.71
C ILE A 9 -5.11 23.72 27.72
N GLY A 10 -6.34 24.14 28.04
CA GLY A 10 -7.51 23.25 28.01
C GLY A 10 -7.89 22.78 26.60
N GLY A 11 -7.71 23.63 25.57
CA GLY A 11 -7.96 23.28 24.17
C GLY A 11 -6.95 22.28 23.60
N LEU A 12 -5.67 22.40 23.99
CA LEU A 12 -4.61 21.47 23.55
C LEU A 12 -4.77 20.07 24.16
N LEU A 13 -5.33 19.93 25.37
CA LEU A 13 -5.59 18.63 25.99
C LEU A 13 -6.73 17.86 25.31
N CYS A 14 -7.67 18.55 24.64
CA CYS A 14 -8.75 17.93 23.87
C CYS A 14 -8.36 17.58 22.43
N ILE A 15 -7.18 18.04 21.96
CA ILE A 15 -6.58 17.68 20.65
C ILE A 15 -5.64 16.47 20.81
N GLY A 16 -5.69 15.78 21.95
CA GLY A 16 -5.37 14.35 21.98
C GLY A 16 -6.47 13.57 21.25
N VAL A 17 -6.67 13.88 19.96
CA VAL A 17 -7.39 13.02 19.03
C VAL A 17 -6.81 11.64 19.26
N VAL A 18 -7.68 10.70 19.61
CA VAL A 18 -7.36 9.29 19.63
C VAL A 18 -6.92 8.98 18.20
N LEU A 19 -5.62 9.04 17.95
CA LEU A 19 -5.00 8.54 16.74
C LEU A 19 -5.12 7.02 16.87
N THR A 20 -6.28 6.49 16.47
CA THR A 20 -6.45 5.07 16.23
C THR A 20 -5.64 4.78 14.97
N ALA A 21 -4.42 4.30 15.14
CA ALA A 21 -3.75 3.57 14.07
C ALA A 21 -4.55 2.27 13.90
N ALA A 22 -5.05 2.02 12.69
CA ALA A 22 -5.68 0.75 12.35
C ALA A 22 -4.60 -0.20 11.86
N ASP A 23 -4.58 -1.41 12.41
CA ASP A 23 -3.92 -2.56 11.80
C ASP A 23 -4.77 -3.04 10.60
N HIS A 24 -4.20 -3.72 9.61
CA HIS A 24 -5.02 -4.32 8.55
C HIS A 24 -5.99 -5.37 9.10
N LEU A 25 -5.64 -6.02 10.21
CA LEU A 25 -6.53 -6.92 10.97
C LEU A 25 -7.69 -6.19 11.68
N ASP A 26 -7.61 -4.87 11.86
CA ASP A 26 -8.69 -4.05 12.43
C ASP A 26 -9.81 -3.72 11.41
N ALA A 27 -9.72 -4.27 10.20
CA ALA A 27 -10.79 -4.23 9.19
C ALA A 27 -11.56 -5.58 9.17
N PRO A 28 -12.43 -5.88 10.17
CA PRO A 28 -13.03 -7.20 10.36
C PRO A 28 -13.93 -7.66 9.20
N ALA A 29 -14.35 -6.74 8.33
CA ALA A 29 -15.14 -7.08 7.15
C ALA A 29 -14.30 -7.69 6.01
N VAL A 30 -12.98 -7.48 6.01
CA VAL A 30 -12.07 -7.91 4.92
C VAL A 30 -10.86 -8.71 5.41
N SER A 31 -10.59 -8.72 6.71
CA SER A 31 -9.49 -9.53 7.31
C SER A 31 -9.57 -11.00 6.90
N GLY A 32 -8.45 -11.53 6.40
CA GLY A 32 -8.31 -12.90 5.91
C GLY A 32 -9.04 -13.20 4.59
N THR A 33 -9.59 -12.19 3.91
CA THR A 33 -10.22 -12.35 2.60
C THR A 33 -9.23 -12.09 1.47
N THR A 34 -9.64 -12.38 0.24
CA THR A 34 -8.87 -12.08 -0.99
C THR A 34 -8.67 -10.59 -1.26
N ALA A 35 -9.37 -9.70 -0.53
CA ALA A 35 -9.26 -8.25 -0.61
C ALA A 35 -8.50 -7.64 0.57
N ASP A 36 -7.95 -8.46 1.46
CA ASP A 36 -7.20 -8.00 2.63
C ASP A 36 -5.85 -7.43 2.21
N ILE A 37 -5.72 -6.10 2.25
CA ILE A 37 -4.47 -5.39 1.99
C ILE A 37 -3.62 -5.49 3.24
N THR A 38 -2.41 -6.01 3.12
CA THR A 38 -1.52 -6.18 4.26
C THR A 38 -0.63 -4.95 4.42
N ASP A 39 -0.02 -4.52 3.31
CA ASP A 39 0.99 -3.47 3.28
C ASP A 39 0.98 -2.72 1.94
N PHE A 40 1.42 -1.46 2.01
CA PHE A 40 1.64 -0.61 0.85
C PHE A 40 3.00 0.07 0.94
N TYR A 41 3.78 -0.03 -0.13
CA TYR A 41 5.10 0.60 -0.22
C TYR A 41 5.14 1.54 -1.42
N ALA A 42 5.80 2.68 -1.23
CA ALA A 42 6.12 3.64 -2.27
C ALA A 42 7.55 4.12 -2.09
N PHE A 43 8.39 3.98 -3.12
CA PHE A 43 9.81 4.36 -3.05
C PHE A 43 10.39 4.73 -4.41
N GLU A 44 11.48 5.50 -4.38
CA GLU A 44 12.27 5.83 -5.57
C GLU A 44 12.84 4.55 -6.20
N ALA A 45 12.63 4.36 -7.50
CA ALA A 45 13.18 3.21 -8.20
C ALA A 45 14.72 3.32 -8.35
N ALA A 46 15.36 2.27 -8.87
CA ALA A 46 16.77 2.36 -9.25
C ALA A 46 17.02 3.45 -10.31
N ASN A 47 16.00 3.76 -11.14
CA ASN A 47 15.92 4.97 -11.92
C ASN A 47 15.23 6.07 -11.09
N PRO A 48 15.92 7.16 -10.70
CA PRO A 48 15.34 8.21 -9.85
C PRO A 48 14.22 9.00 -10.53
N ASP A 49 14.09 8.90 -11.85
CA ASP A 49 12.96 9.48 -12.59
C ASP A 49 11.68 8.62 -12.51
N ASN A 50 11.73 7.50 -11.79
CA ASN A 50 10.62 6.57 -11.61
C ASN A 50 10.31 6.36 -10.12
N THR A 51 9.04 6.07 -9.83
CA THR A 51 8.55 5.65 -8.52
C THR A 51 8.02 4.22 -8.61
N VAL A 52 8.33 3.39 -7.63
CA VAL A 52 7.76 2.05 -7.46
C VAL A 52 6.64 2.10 -6.43
N PHE A 53 5.48 1.52 -6.80
CA PHE A 53 4.40 1.21 -5.88
C PHE A 53 4.27 -0.30 -5.73
N VAL A 54 4.07 -0.76 -4.50
CA VAL A 54 3.82 -2.16 -4.17
C VAL A 54 2.58 -2.24 -3.28
N ALA A 55 1.56 -2.96 -3.73
CA ALA A 55 0.39 -3.30 -2.93
C ALA A 55 0.40 -4.80 -2.64
N ASN A 56 0.49 -5.17 -1.36
CA ASN A 56 0.40 -6.55 -0.92
C ASN A 56 -1.04 -6.88 -0.49
N VAL A 57 -1.49 -8.07 -0.88
CA VAL A 57 -2.76 -8.65 -0.41
C VAL A 57 -2.55 -10.06 0.07
N GLN A 58 -3.37 -10.51 1.02
CA GLN A 58 -3.31 -11.84 1.65
C GLN A 58 -1.96 -12.11 2.35
N SER A 59 -1.90 -11.97 3.68
CA SER A 59 -0.69 -12.21 4.49
C SER A 59 -0.52 -13.67 4.89
N SER A 60 0.65 -13.99 5.47
CA SER A 60 0.94 -15.26 6.14
C SER A 60 0.74 -16.50 5.25
N LEU A 61 0.95 -16.35 3.94
CA LEU A 61 0.81 -17.47 3.01
C LEU A 61 1.99 -18.42 3.18
N ALA A 62 1.74 -19.72 3.07
CA ALA A 62 2.78 -20.72 3.26
C ALA A 62 3.92 -20.58 2.23
N PRO A 63 5.18 -20.91 2.60
CA PRO A 63 6.37 -20.78 1.75
C PRO A 63 6.32 -21.56 0.42
N ALA A 64 5.36 -22.48 0.25
CA ALA A 64 5.03 -23.10 -1.03
C ALA A 64 3.60 -23.66 -1.01
N GLY A 65 2.77 -23.26 -1.99
CA GLY A 65 1.41 -23.77 -2.20
C GLY A 65 0.73 -23.03 -3.35
N ASN A 66 -0.01 -23.74 -4.20
CA ASN A 66 -0.66 -23.18 -5.40
C ASN A 66 -2.04 -22.54 -5.10
N ASP A 67 -2.41 -22.37 -3.83
CA ASP A 67 -3.81 -22.10 -3.47
C ASP A 67 -4.11 -20.60 -3.38
N ALA A 68 -3.12 -19.76 -3.08
CA ALA A 68 -3.29 -18.32 -3.04
C ALA A 68 -3.37 -17.77 -4.47
N THR A 69 -4.50 -17.15 -4.80
CA THR A 69 -4.75 -16.54 -6.10
C THR A 69 -5.35 -15.16 -5.91
N PHE A 70 -5.10 -14.27 -6.87
CA PHE A 70 -5.82 -13.01 -6.92
C PHE A 70 -7.28 -13.27 -7.33
N ASP A 71 -8.24 -12.71 -6.59
CA ASP A 71 -9.67 -12.82 -6.89
C ASP A 71 -10.03 -11.90 -8.06
N GLU A 72 -10.61 -12.45 -9.13
CA GLU A 72 -11.05 -11.69 -10.31
C GLU A 72 -12.14 -10.65 -10.01
N ASN A 73 -12.78 -10.72 -8.84
CA ASN A 73 -13.75 -9.71 -8.42
C ASN A 73 -13.16 -8.63 -7.50
N VAL A 74 -11.85 -8.65 -7.25
CA VAL A 74 -11.15 -7.64 -6.45
C VAL A 74 -10.30 -6.75 -7.37
N LEU A 75 -10.64 -5.47 -7.40
CA LEU A 75 -9.85 -4.40 -7.98
C LEU A 75 -8.93 -3.84 -6.90
N VAL A 76 -7.62 -3.80 -7.16
CA VAL A 76 -6.68 -3.04 -6.33
C VAL A 76 -6.43 -1.70 -7.00
N GLU A 77 -6.55 -0.61 -6.25
CA GLU A 77 -6.42 0.75 -6.75
C GLU A 77 -5.43 1.54 -5.90
N ILE A 78 -4.40 2.07 -6.53
CA ILE A 78 -3.47 3.02 -5.95
C ILE A 78 -3.97 4.41 -6.32
N ASN A 79 -4.28 5.18 -5.29
CA ASN A 79 -4.74 6.55 -5.36
C ASN A 79 -3.55 7.49 -5.17
N ILE A 80 -3.50 8.56 -5.95
CA ILE A 80 -2.43 9.58 -5.93
C ILE A 80 -3.10 10.94 -5.79
N ASP A 81 -2.73 11.67 -4.74
CA ASP A 81 -3.07 13.09 -4.53
C ASP A 81 -1.80 13.91 -4.78
N ASN A 82 -1.82 14.71 -5.83
CA ASN A 82 -0.69 15.51 -6.28
C ASN A 82 -0.89 17.00 -6.05
N ASN A 83 -1.94 17.39 -5.32
CA ASN A 83 -2.29 18.77 -5.05
C ASN A 83 -2.40 19.10 -3.53
N GLY A 84 -2.48 18.08 -2.67
CA GLY A 84 -2.48 18.17 -1.22
C GLY A 84 -3.86 18.36 -0.57
N ASP A 85 -4.95 18.13 -1.29
CA ASP A 85 -6.33 18.26 -0.77
C ASP A 85 -6.88 16.98 -0.14
N LEU A 86 -6.08 15.89 -0.11
CA LEU A 86 -6.45 14.57 0.42
C LEU A 86 -7.59 13.90 -0.37
N VAL A 87 -7.70 14.22 -1.66
CA VAL A 87 -8.59 13.58 -2.62
C VAL A 87 -7.76 13.09 -3.80
N GLU A 88 -8.07 11.91 -4.33
CA GLU A 88 -7.28 11.34 -5.42
C GLU A 88 -7.44 12.16 -6.71
N ASP A 89 -6.30 12.60 -7.25
CA ASP A 89 -6.20 13.28 -8.54
C ASP A 89 -5.99 12.27 -9.67
N LEU A 90 -5.26 11.19 -9.39
CA LEU A 90 -4.93 10.12 -10.32
C LEU A 90 -5.11 8.76 -9.65
N VAL A 91 -5.46 7.75 -10.44
CA VAL A 91 -5.51 6.35 -10.01
C VAL A 91 -4.70 5.45 -10.92
N ILE A 92 -4.05 4.45 -10.32
CA ILE A 92 -3.50 3.27 -11.01
C ILE A 92 -4.27 2.05 -10.50
N GLN A 93 -4.84 1.29 -11.41
CA GLN A 93 -5.71 0.17 -11.10
C GLN A 93 -5.10 -1.13 -11.57
N ALA A 94 -5.25 -2.20 -10.79
CA ALA A 94 -4.81 -3.55 -11.12
C ALA A 94 -5.94 -4.56 -10.89
N ILE A 95 -6.24 -5.38 -11.91
CA ILE A 95 -7.27 -6.41 -11.81
C ILE A 95 -6.86 -7.71 -12.54
N PRO A 96 -7.01 -8.89 -11.92
CA PRO A 96 -6.57 -10.14 -12.52
C PRO A 96 -7.65 -10.72 -13.45
N ARG A 97 -7.27 -11.26 -14.60
CA ARG A 97 -8.15 -12.05 -15.49
C ARG A 97 -7.36 -13.21 -16.08
N ASN A 98 -7.86 -14.42 -15.90
CA ASN A 98 -7.33 -15.64 -16.53
C ASN A 98 -5.80 -15.81 -16.36
N GLY A 99 -5.27 -15.54 -15.17
CA GLY A 99 -3.83 -15.68 -14.88
C GLY A 99 -2.94 -14.53 -15.35
N VAL A 100 -3.55 -13.42 -15.81
CA VAL A 100 -2.85 -12.18 -16.19
C VAL A 100 -3.33 -11.05 -15.30
N MET A 101 -2.41 -10.22 -14.81
CA MET A 101 -2.74 -8.98 -14.10
C MET A 101 -2.77 -7.83 -15.11
N TYR A 102 -3.90 -7.14 -15.20
CA TYR A 102 -4.10 -5.98 -16.06
C TYR A 102 -3.97 -4.70 -15.26
N PHE A 103 -3.22 -3.74 -15.79
CA PHE A 103 -3.01 -2.43 -15.21
C PHE A 103 -3.70 -1.33 -16.04
N PHE A 104 -4.23 -0.33 -15.36
CA PHE A 104 -4.86 0.85 -15.96
C PHE A 104 -4.35 2.14 -15.28
N GLY A 105 -4.18 3.21 -16.03
CA GLY A 105 -3.72 4.53 -15.54
C GLY A 105 -2.25 4.86 -15.80
N PRO A 106 -1.63 5.77 -15.03
CA PRO A 106 -2.32 6.74 -14.17
C PRO A 106 -3.33 7.57 -14.97
N TYR A 107 -4.54 7.78 -14.43
CA TYR A 107 -5.55 8.64 -15.06
C TYR A 107 -6.42 9.34 -14.01
N GLN A 108 -7.04 10.46 -14.37
CA GLN A 108 -7.97 11.16 -13.49
C GLN A 108 -9.32 10.41 -13.40
N PRO A 109 -9.74 9.93 -12.22
CA PRO A 109 -10.99 9.21 -12.09
C PRO A 109 -12.20 10.12 -12.33
N SER A 110 -13.28 9.55 -12.89
CA SER A 110 -14.53 10.30 -13.15
C SER A 110 -15.35 10.56 -11.88
N ALA A 111 -15.08 9.81 -10.82
CA ALA A 111 -15.62 9.97 -9.48
C ALA A 111 -14.58 9.46 -8.47
N THR A 112 -14.53 10.09 -7.30
CA THR A 112 -13.61 9.74 -6.21
C THR A 112 -14.31 8.99 -5.09
N GLY A 113 -13.52 8.34 -4.23
CA GLY A 113 -13.95 7.60 -3.05
C GLY A 113 -14.27 6.14 -3.32
N LEU A 114 -15.29 5.61 -2.61
CA LEU A 114 -15.48 4.17 -2.42
C LEU A 114 -15.82 3.35 -3.67
N ASN A 115 -16.22 4.01 -4.76
CA ASN A 115 -16.62 3.33 -5.99
C ASN A 115 -15.60 3.62 -7.07
N SER A 116 -15.35 2.63 -7.93
CA SER A 116 -14.45 2.81 -9.06
C SER A 116 -14.94 2.08 -10.29
N THR A 117 -14.51 2.56 -11.46
CA THR A 117 -14.87 2.03 -12.77
C THR A 117 -13.64 1.96 -13.65
N ILE A 118 -13.49 0.86 -14.39
CA ILE A 118 -12.47 0.72 -15.42
C ILE A 118 -13.11 0.94 -16.80
N ASN A 119 -12.51 1.81 -17.60
CA ASN A 119 -12.72 1.92 -19.04
C ASN A 119 -11.48 1.38 -19.76
N ASP A 120 -11.55 0.09 -20.11
CA ASP A 120 -10.45 -0.67 -20.70
C ASP A 120 -9.97 -0.15 -22.06
N GLN A 121 -10.79 0.62 -22.78
CA GLN A 121 -10.43 1.18 -24.08
C GLN A 121 -9.54 2.42 -23.98
N THR A 122 -9.65 3.17 -22.89
CA THR A 122 -9.01 4.49 -22.76
C THR A 122 -7.99 4.56 -21.63
N GLN A 123 -8.04 3.61 -20.70
CA GLN A 123 -7.22 3.65 -19.49
C GLN A 123 -6.20 2.51 -19.44
N TYR A 124 -6.21 1.59 -20.42
CA TYR A 124 -5.27 0.47 -20.44
C TYR A 124 -3.82 0.95 -20.41
N LEU A 125 -3.04 0.39 -19.48
CA LEU A 125 -1.65 0.75 -19.25
C LEU A 125 -0.70 -0.38 -19.64
N GLY A 126 -1.01 -1.60 -19.23
CA GLY A 126 -0.17 -2.77 -19.49
C GLY A 126 -0.68 -4.02 -18.83
N GLU A 127 0.03 -5.13 -19.04
CA GLU A 127 -0.29 -6.42 -18.43
C GLU A 127 0.97 -7.23 -18.12
N VAL A 128 0.84 -8.18 -17.18
CA VAL A 128 1.89 -9.15 -16.85
C VAL A 128 1.26 -10.48 -16.46
N ALA A 129 1.86 -11.60 -16.86
CA ALA A 129 1.42 -12.91 -16.39
C ALA A 129 1.66 -13.02 -14.87
N ILE A 130 0.67 -13.51 -14.14
CA ILE A 130 0.76 -13.70 -12.69
C ILE A 130 1.75 -14.83 -12.41
N SER A 131 2.79 -14.52 -11.64
CA SER A 131 3.82 -15.48 -11.27
C SER A 131 3.28 -16.46 -10.23
N SER A 132 3.31 -17.75 -10.55
CA SER A 132 2.86 -18.85 -9.68
C SER A 132 3.98 -19.64 -9.01
N GLY A 133 5.25 -19.27 -9.26
CA GLY A 133 6.42 -19.96 -8.72
C GLY A 133 7.55 -19.01 -8.35
N ALA A 134 8.70 -19.61 -7.99
CA ALA A 134 9.87 -18.88 -7.53
C ALA A 134 10.41 -17.85 -8.55
N ASN A 135 10.26 -18.12 -9.85
CA ASN A 135 10.73 -17.21 -10.88
C ASN A 135 9.74 -16.08 -11.12
N ALA A 136 10.23 -14.84 -11.16
CA ALA A 136 9.45 -13.68 -11.55
C ALA A 136 9.19 -13.63 -13.05
N THR A 137 7.93 -13.46 -13.41
CA THR A 137 7.56 -12.93 -14.72
C THR A 137 7.28 -11.44 -14.56
N THR A 138 8.04 -10.63 -15.28
CA THR A 138 7.86 -9.18 -15.36
C THR A 138 7.51 -8.79 -16.78
N SER A 139 6.88 -7.62 -16.92
CA SER A 139 6.59 -7.01 -18.20
C SER A 139 6.98 -5.54 -18.11
N SER A 140 7.47 -4.96 -19.21
CA SER A 140 7.79 -3.53 -19.27
C SER A 140 7.40 -2.98 -20.62
N ASP A 141 6.76 -1.82 -20.62
CA ASP A 141 6.43 -1.07 -21.84
C ASP A 141 6.37 0.43 -21.52
N ASN A 142 6.78 1.27 -22.48
CA ASN A 142 6.76 2.74 -22.36
C ASN A 142 7.41 3.31 -21.07
N GLY A 143 8.44 2.65 -20.56
CA GLY A 143 9.16 3.08 -19.35
C GLY A 143 8.47 2.69 -18.03
N ILE A 144 7.39 1.90 -18.09
CA ILE A 144 6.66 1.36 -16.96
C ILE A 144 6.97 -0.13 -16.84
N SER A 145 7.15 -0.62 -15.62
CA SER A 145 7.39 -2.05 -15.36
C SER A 145 6.35 -2.62 -14.40
N TYR A 146 5.96 -3.88 -14.62
CA TYR A 146 4.89 -4.55 -13.90
C TYR A 146 5.36 -5.89 -13.35
N PHE A 147 4.86 -6.22 -12.17
CA PHE A 147 4.93 -7.56 -11.60
C PHE A 147 3.65 -7.87 -10.82
N ALA A 148 3.21 -9.13 -10.87
CA ALA A 148 2.16 -9.64 -10.00
C ALA A 148 2.43 -11.10 -9.64
N GLY A 149 2.27 -11.47 -8.37
CA GLY A 149 2.38 -12.86 -7.94
C GLY A 149 2.87 -13.03 -6.50
N LEU A 150 3.05 -14.29 -6.12
CA LEU A 150 3.49 -14.67 -4.77
C LEU A 150 4.93 -14.23 -4.53
N ARG A 151 5.18 -13.51 -3.43
CA ARG A 151 6.53 -13.13 -3.00
C ARG A 151 6.68 -13.34 -1.51
N GLU A 152 7.92 -13.56 -1.08
CA GLU A 152 8.25 -13.53 0.34
C GLU A 152 7.85 -12.18 0.92
N ASP A 153 7.26 -12.20 2.11
CA ASP A 153 6.79 -11.00 2.77
C ASP A 153 7.98 -10.08 3.12
N PRO A 154 8.06 -8.85 2.58
CA PRO A 154 9.12 -7.92 2.93
C PRO A 154 8.94 -7.31 4.33
N PHE A 155 7.80 -7.53 4.98
CA PHE A 155 7.58 -7.14 6.36
C PHE A 155 8.40 -8.03 7.30
N PHE A 156 9.29 -7.41 8.07
CA PHE A 156 10.12 -8.08 9.08
C PHE A 156 9.80 -7.54 10.46
N PHE A 157 9.49 -8.43 11.41
CA PHE A 157 9.22 -7.99 12.78
C PHE A 157 9.41 -9.09 13.83
N ASP A 158 10.11 -8.75 14.91
CA ASP A 158 10.22 -9.60 16.12
C ASP A 158 8.96 -9.43 16.98
N PHE A 159 7.83 -9.90 16.45
CA PHE A 159 6.51 -9.74 17.06
C PHE A 159 6.42 -10.39 18.45
N SER A 160 7.05 -11.55 18.60
CA SER A 160 7.17 -12.30 19.85
C SER A 160 7.95 -11.51 20.90
N GLN A 161 9.07 -10.90 20.52
CA GLN A 161 9.82 -10.02 21.43
C GLN A 161 9.06 -8.73 21.73
N PHE A 162 8.40 -8.13 20.74
CA PHE A 162 7.55 -6.96 20.96
C PHE A 162 6.50 -7.22 22.04
N ASN A 163 5.79 -8.34 21.95
CA ASN A 163 4.81 -8.77 22.95
C ASN A 163 5.43 -8.97 24.34
N GLN A 164 6.66 -9.50 24.43
CA GLN A 164 7.39 -9.61 25.69
C GLN A 164 7.82 -8.24 26.25
N VAL A 165 8.19 -7.29 25.40
CA VAL A 165 8.56 -5.92 25.80
C VAL A 165 7.36 -5.18 26.38
N ILE A 166 6.24 -5.14 25.65
CA ILE A 166 5.02 -4.49 26.14
C ILE A 166 4.42 -5.21 27.35
N GLY A 167 4.64 -6.54 27.46
CA GLY A 167 4.24 -7.36 28.60
C GLY A 167 5.18 -7.27 29.81
N GLY A 168 6.31 -6.54 29.72
CA GLY A 168 7.30 -6.40 30.80
C GLY A 168 8.14 -7.65 31.08
N MET A 169 8.10 -8.65 30.20
CA MET A 169 8.87 -9.90 30.29
C MET A 169 10.26 -9.79 29.66
N ALA A 170 10.49 -8.76 28.85
CA ALA A 170 11.76 -8.45 28.22
C ALA A 170 12.38 -7.15 28.78
N PRO A 171 12.98 -7.17 29.99
CA PRO A 171 13.52 -5.98 30.63
C PRO A 171 14.69 -5.33 29.87
N ASN A 172 15.31 -6.07 28.93
CA ASN A 172 16.41 -5.60 28.11
C ASN A 172 15.96 -5.06 26.74
N GLY A 173 14.65 -5.01 26.46
CA GLY A 173 14.13 -4.54 25.17
C GLY A 173 14.25 -5.58 24.06
N PHE A 174 14.37 -5.12 22.81
CA PHE A 174 14.53 -5.98 21.63
C PHE A 174 15.88 -6.71 21.59
N ASN A 175 15.89 -7.90 20.98
CA ASN A 175 17.11 -8.70 20.81
C ASN A 175 17.99 -8.14 19.68
N ASN A 176 19.30 -8.42 19.74
CA ASN A 176 20.24 -8.14 18.65
C ASN A 176 21.24 -9.31 18.48
N PRO A 177 21.14 -10.11 17.39
CA PRO A 177 20.11 -9.99 16.34
C PRO A 177 18.70 -10.30 16.86
N GLY A 178 17.69 -9.69 16.27
CA GLY A 178 16.27 -10.00 16.51
C GLY A 178 15.85 -11.28 15.78
N ASN A 179 14.66 -11.79 16.10
CA ASN A 179 13.99 -12.84 15.31
C ASN A 179 13.01 -12.19 14.33
N ASP A 180 12.95 -12.65 13.08
CA ASP A 180 11.86 -12.27 12.19
C ASP A 180 10.77 -13.33 12.26
N ASP A 181 9.63 -12.99 12.86
CA ASP A 181 8.52 -13.93 13.00
C ASP A 181 7.75 -14.17 11.68
N PHE A 182 8.01 -13.35 10.66
CA PHE A 182 7.40 -13.43 9.34
C PHE A 182 8.31 -14.10 8.31
N ASP A 183 9.54 -14.48 8.71
CA ASP A 183 10.48 -15.22 7.86
C ASP A 183 9.81 -16.45 7.23
N GLN A 184 10.08 -16.67 5.95
CA GLN A 184 9.49 -17.75 5.13
C GLN A 184 7.96 -17.67 4.94
N THR A 185 7.31 -16.55 5.27
CA THR A 185 5.93 -16.31 4.85
C THR A 185 5.88 -15.59 3.50
N ASN A 186 4.77 -15.77 2.79
CA ASN A 186 4.52 -15.11 1.52
C ASN A 186 3.31 -14.17 1.60
N VAL A 187 3.27 -13.24 0.65
CA VAL A 187 2.16 -12.35 0.30
C VAL A 187 1.90 -12.43 -1.21
N LEU A 188 0.72 -11.98 -1.66
CA LEU A 188 0.53 -11.67 -3.08
C LEU A 188 0.84 -10.20 -3.33
N SER A 189 1.87 -9.94 -4.14
CA SER A 189 2.31 -8.58 -4.44
C SER A 189 1.84 -8.15 -5.83
N ILE A 190 1.37 -6.91 -5.92
CA ILE A 190 1.12 -6.17 -7.15
C ILE A 190 2.11 -5.01 -7.18
N VAL A 191 2.97 -4.97 -8.19
CA VAL A 191 4.05 -3.99 -8.30
C VAL A 191 3.95 -3.26 -9.62
N VAL A 192 4.06 -1.94 -9.56
CA VAL A 192 4.16 -1.08 -10.74
C VAL A 192 5.24 -0.03 -10.51
N GLU A 193 6.19 0.05 -11.43
CA GLU A 193 7.18 1.13 -11.51
C GLU A 193 6.76 2.08 -12.61
N VAL A 194 6.59 3.36 -12.29
CA VAL A 194 6.02 4.38 -13.18
C VAL A 194 6.95 5.59 -13.29
N PRO A 195 7.16 6.18 -14.48
CA PRO A 195 7.82 7.47 -14.62
C PRO A 195 7.12 8.56 -13.80
N ASN A 196 7.89 9.35 -13.06
CA ASN A 196 7.38 10.43 -12.20
C ASN A 196 6.59 11.48 -13.01
N SER A 197 6.92 11.63 -14.30
CA SER A 197 6.20 12.52 -15.22
C SER A 197 4.72 12.14 -15.43
N LEU A 198 4.33 10.91 -15.08
CA LEU A 198 2.93 10.45 -15.15
C LEU A 198 2.16 10.62 -13.84
N LEU A 199 2.83 10.98 -12.73
CA LEU A 199 2.22 11.11 -11.40
C LEU A 199 1.70 12.54 -11.13
N GLY A 200 1.94 13.46 -12.07
CA GLY A 200 1.47 14.84 -11.97
C GLY A 200 2.40 15.73 -11.15
N GLY A 201 1.81 16.62 -10.37
CA GLY A 201 2.54 17.62 -9.58
C GLY A 201 3.08 17.09 -8.26
N THR A 202 3.67 18.00 -7.50
CA THR A 202 3.99 17.83 -6.09
C THR A 202 3.62 19.10 -5.36
N PHE A 203 3.50 19.01 -4.04
CA PHE A 203 3.24 20.14 -3.16
C PHE A 203 4.16 20.11 -1.94
N SER A 204 4.30 21.24 -1.25
CA SER A 204 5.16 21.33 -0.08
C SER A 204 4.66 20.46 1.07
N HIS A 205 5.55 19.63 1.62
CA HIS A 205 5.20 18.70 2.70
C HIS A 205 4.57 19.43 3.91
N PRO A 206 3.41 18.97 4.45
CA PRO A 206 2.68 19.67 5.51
C PRO A 206 3.48 19.93 6.79
N ALA A 207 4.48 19.08 7.09
CA ALA A 207 5.40 19.27 8.22
C ALA A 207 6.45 20.38 8.00
N GLY A 208 6.47 21.05 6.85
CA GLY A 208 7.38 22.18 6.58
C GLY A 208 8.84 21.77 6.41
N THR A 209 9.10 20.57 5.86
CA THR A 209 10.46 20.04 5.67
C THR A 209 11.21 20.69 4.50
N GLY A 210 10.52 21.49 3.67
CA GLY A 210 11.07 22.05 2.43
C GLY A 210 11.21 21.03 1.31
N VAL A 211 10.65 19.83 1.49
CA VAL A 211 10.58 18.77 0.47
C VAL A 211 9.22 18.84 -0.20
N GLU A 212 9.21 18.69 -1.52
CA GLU A 212 8.00 18.55 -2.32
C GLU A 212 7.59 17.08 -2.38
N VAL A 213 6.30 16.80 -2.21
CA VAL A 213 5.75 15.45 -2.12
C VAL A 213 4.43 15.33 -2.88
N PHE A 214 3.99 14.10 -3.10
CA PHE A 214 2.61 13.74 -3.38
C PHE A 214 2.17 12.72 -2.31
N ASN A 215 0.86 12.56 -2.10
CA ASN A 215 0.33 11.51 -1.24
C ASN A 215 -0.08 10.31 -2.09
N ALA A 216 0.01 9.10 -1.53
CA ALA A 216 -0.56 7.91 -2.13
C ALA A 216 -1.12 6.96 -1.09
N TRP A 217 -2.19 6.25 -1.45
CA TRP A 217 -2.79 5.19 -0.64
C TRP A 217 -3.37 4.10 -1.54
N VAL A 218 -3.71 2.95 -0.96
CA VAL A 218 -4.26 1.81 -1.69
C VAL A 218 -5.64 1.43 -1.16
N GLU A 219 -6.51 1.01 -2.08
CA GLU A 219 -7.84 0.49 -1.80
C GLU A 219 -8.06 -0.84 -2.52
N ALA A 220 -8.82 -1.75 -1.89
CA ALA A 220 -9.29 -2.98 -2.51
C ALA A 220 -10.82 -2.91 -2.64
N LYS A 221 -11.32 -2.94 -3.87
CA LYS A 221 -12.75 -2.77 -4.21
C LYS A 221 -13.30 -4.07 -4.76
N ARG A 222 -14.36 -4.61 -4.15
CA ARG A 222 -15.07 -5.79 -4.65
C ARG A 222 -16.15 -5.38 -5.65
N LYS A 223 -16.25 -6.13 -6.75
CA LYS A 223 -17.36 -6.00 -7.71
C LYS A 223 -18.70 -6.28 -7.00
N GLN A 224 -19.64 -5.35 -7.11
CA GLN A 224 -21.04 -5.51 -6.66
C GLN A 224 -21.93 -6.08 -7.77
#